data_AF-A0A8E0S250-F1
#
_entry.id   AF-A0A8E0S250-F1
#
_cell.length_a   1.000
_cell.length_b   1.000
_cell.length_c   1.000
_cell.angle_alpha   90.00
_cell.angle_beta   90.00
_cell.angle_gamma   90.00
#
_symmetry.space_group_name_H-M   'P 1'
#
loop_
_entity.id
_entity.type
_entity.pdbx_description
1 polymer ?
#
loop_
_entity_poly.entity_id
_entity_poly.type
_entity_poly.pdbx_seq_one_letter_code
_entity_poly.pdbx_strand_id
1 'polypeptide(L)'
;VCGPEKPYVNPHDLEAAHTRAFNAALEKFNGIRKMGGESFAAIYLERLKSQLQQLANEYRVANTNKNIFQNFRTPAVFAVMLFIFYVITGISEFIGLSSVTNMLLVPFYMALVTLFTWLFLNYTGRAPEVAQAIDNTADIVVQKVSL
;
A
#
# COMPACT_ATOMS: atom_id res chain seq x y z
N VAL A 1 13.90 6.39 -7.91
CA VAL A 1 13.32 6.49 -6.55
C VAL A 1 12.16 5.52 -6.38
N CYS A 2 11.13 5.55 -7.24
CA CYS A 2 9.92 4.72 -7.12
C CYS A 2 9.81 3.56 -8.15
N GLY A 3 10.93 3.06 -8.70
CA GLY A 3 10.93 1.99 -9.72
C GLY A 3 10.29 0.68 -9.24
N PRO A 4 10.00 -0.29 -10.13
CA PRO A 4 9.18 -1.47 -9.82
C PRO A 4 9.65 -2.27 -8.59
N GLU A 5 10.96 -2.49 -8.46
CA GLU A 5 11.59 -3.26 -7.36
C GLU A 5 11.79 -2.45 -6.07
N LYS A 6 11.42 -1.17 -6.05
CA LYS A 6 11.56 -0.30 -4.87
C LYS A 6 10.27 -0.28 -4.05
N PRO A 7 10.35 -0.24 -2.71
CA PRO A 7 9.18 -0.19 -1.84
C PRO A 7 8.38 1.11 -2.02
N TYR A 8 7.22 1.18 -1.37
CA TYR A 8 6.40 2.39 -1.30
C TYR A 8 7.23 3.59 -0.80
N VAL A 9 7.03 4.74 -1.44
CA VAL A 9 7.64 6.01 -1.05
C VAL A 9 6.54 6.97 -0.60
N ASN A 10 6.79 7.75 0.46
CA ASN A 10 5.85 8.77 0.93
C ASN A 10 5.51 9.75 -0.21
N PRO A 11 4.23 10.16 -0.40
CA PRO A 11 3.83 11.05 -1.50
C PRO A 11 4.55 12.39 -1.49
N HIS A 12 4.90 12.92 -0.32
CA HIS A 12 5.64 14.18 -0.19
C HIS A 12 7.09 14.04 -0.72
N ASP A 13 7.77 12.97 -0.32
CA ASP A 13 9.14 12.68 -0.80
C ASP A 13 9.15 12.35 -2.29
N LEU A 14 8.12 11.66 -2.76
CA LEU A 14 7.93 11.36 -4.17
C LEU A 14 7.73 12.63 -5.00
N GLU A 15 6.89 13.55 -4.55
CA GLU A 15 6.67 14.86 -5.20
C GLU A 15 7.95 15.70 -5.24
N ALA A 16 8.70 15.73 -4.12
CA ALA A 16 9.98 16.43 -4.05
C ALA A 16 11.02 15.80 -5.00
N ALA A 17 11.02 14.48 -5.18
CA ALA A 17 11.86 13.79 -6.15
C ALA A 17 11.42 14.09 -7.60
N HIS A 18 10.12 14.12 -7.87
CA HIS A 18 9.57 14.49 -9.17
C HIS A 18 9.93 15.91 -9.55
N THR A 19 9.78 16.87 -8.64
CA THR A 19 10.12 18.29 -8.89
C THR A 19 11.61 18.45 -9.20
N ARG A 20 12.48 17.75 -8.45
CA ARG A 20 13.93 17.73 -8.72
C ARG A 20 14.25 17.17 -10.11
N ALA A 21 13.67 16.03 -10.47
CA ALA A 21 13.87 15.41 -11.78
C ALA A 21 13.33 16.27 -12.93
N PHE A 22 12.16 16.91 -12.72
CA PHE A 22 11.53 17.80 -13.68
C PHE A 22 12.41 19.02 -13.98
N ASN A 23 12.90 19.69 -12.94
CA ASN A 23 13.78 20.85 -13.08
C ASN A 23 15.10 20.48 -13.78
N ALA A 24 15.71 19.35 -13.39
CA ALA A 24 16.94 18.87 -14.03
C ALA A 24 16.74 18.54 -15.52
N ALA A 25 15.58 17.99 -15.89
CA ALA A 25 15.25 17.72 -17.29
C ALA A 25 15.07 19.01 -18.10
N LEU A 26 14.43 20.04 -17.52
CA LEU A 26 14.28 21.35 -18.15
C LEU A 26 15.62 22.07 -18.32
N GLU A 27 16.46 22.06 -17.30
CA GLU A 27 17.81 22.64 -17.36
C GLU A 27 18.63 21.97 -18.46
N LYS A 28 18.61 20.64 -18.52
CA LYS A 28 19.30 19.88 -19.56
C LYS A 28 18.74 20.18 -20.96
N PHE A 29 17.42 20.28 -21.10
CA PHE A 29 16.81 20.64 -22.38
C PHE A 29 17.23 22.04 -22.83
N ASN A 30 17.29 23.01 -21.92
CA ASN A 30 17.68 24.38 -22.22
C ASN A 30 19.18 24.54 -22.49
N GLY A 31 20.04 23.73 -21.87
CA GLY A 31 21.48 23.75 -22.09
C GLY A 31 21.93 23.18 -23.44
N ILE A 32 21.07 22.45 -24.16
CA ILE A 32 21.40 21.90 -25.48
C ILE A 32 21.24 22.98 -26.56
N ARG A 33 22.28 23.18 -27.39
CA ARG A 33 22.19 24.02 -28.60
C ARG A 33 21.24 23.39 -29.61
N LYS A 34 20.19 24.12 -29.98
CA LYS A 34 19.15 23.69 -30.93
C LYS A 34 19.23 24.50 -32.22
N MET A 35 19.02 23.85 -33.36
CA MET A 35 18.81 24.53 -34.65
C MET A 35 17.32 24.83 -34.84
N GLY A 36 16.98 25.93 -35.53
CA GLY A 36 15.57 26.25 -35.88
C GLY A 36 14.91 27.40 -35.10
N GLY A 37 15.63 28.10 -34.24
CA GLY A 37 15.10 29.27 -33.51
C GLY A 37 14.28 28.92 -32.26
N GLU A 38 13.95 29.93 -31.45
CA GLU A 38 13.32 29.75 -30.14
C GLU A 38 11.87 29.25 -30.23
N SER A 39 11.12 29.66 -31.25
CA SER A 39 9.73 29.25 -31.47
C SER A 39 9.60 27.75 -31.74
N PHE A 40 10.52 27.15 -32.52
CA PHE A 40 10.55 25.70 -32.72
C PHE A 40 10.94 24.97 -31.43
N ALA A 41 11.93 25.47 -30.70
CA ALA A 41 12.35 24.88 -29.42
C ALA A 41 11.24 24.91 -28.35
N ALA A 42 10.39 25.96 -28.36
CA ALA A 42 9.28 26.10 -27.43
C ALA A 42 8.24 24.98 -27.55
N ILE A 43 7.90 24.55 -28.77
CA ILE A 43 6.95 23.45 -29.01
C ILE A 43 7.46 22.14 -28.39
N TYR A 44 8.74 21.83 -28.58
CA TYR A 44 9.35 20.63 -27.99
C TYR A 44 9.47 20.74 -26.47
N LEU A 45 9.69 21.95 -25.94
CA LEU A 45 9.71 22.20 -24.50
C LEU A 45 8.34 21.95 -23.87
N GLU A 46 7.27 22.42 -24.50
CA GLU A 46 5.88 22.18 -24.09
C GLU A 46 5.59 20.67 -24.08
N ARG A 47 5.98 19.96 -25.15
CA ARG A 47 5.81 18.51 -25.27
C ARG A 47 6.59 17.77 -24.18
N LEU A 48 7.82 18.17 -23.89
CA LEU A 48 8.63 17.60 -22.82
C LEU A 48 7.95 17.77 -21.46
N LYS A 49 7.47 18.98 -21.14
CA LYS A 49 6.75 19.25 -19.89
C LYS A 49 5.52 18.37 -19.74
N SER A 50 4.72 18.25 -20.79
CA SER A 50 3.52 17.40 -20.82
C SER A 50 3.89 15.92 -20.59
N GLN A 51 4.92 15.40 -21.26
CA GLN A 51 5.36 14.02 -21.08
C GLN A 51 5.89 13.77 -19.66
N LEU A 52 6.65 14.69 -19.08
CA LEU A 52 7.14 14.58 -17.72
C LEU A 52 5.99 14.59 -16.70
N GLN A 53 4.96 15.40 -16.91
CA GLN A 53 3.75 15.43 -16.07
C GLN A 53 2.96 14.12 -16.18
N GLN A 54 2.79 13.60 -17.40
CA GLN A 54 2.13 12.31 -17.61
C GLN A 54 2.88 11.20 -16.88
N LEU A 55 4.20 11.14 -17.05
CA LEU A 55 5.05 10.15 -16.40
C LEU A 55 5.02 10.28 -14.86
N ALA A 56 4.95 11.51 -14.33
CA ALA A 56 4.77 11.74 -12.90
C ALA A 56 3.45 11.16 -12.38
N ASN A 57 2.35 11.33 -13.11
CA ASN A 57 1.07 10.70 -12.77
C ASN A 57 1.15 9.17 -12.81
N GLU A 58 1.75 8.60 -13.84
CA GLU A 58 1.95 7.15 -13.95
C GLU A 58 2.76 6.61 -12.76
N TYR A 59 3.85 7.27 -12.38
CA TYR A 59 4.64 6.89 -11.21
C TYR A 59 3.89 7.07 -9.89
N ARG A 60 3.04 8.10 -9.76
CA ARG A 60 2.19 8.31 -8.59
C ARG A 60 1.22 7.15 -8.42
N VAL A 61 0.52 6.77 -9.50
CA VAL A 61 -0.42 5.64 -9.52
C VAL A 61 0.30 4.32 -9.23
N ALA A 62 1.45 4.09 -9.86
CA ALA A 62 2.25 2.90 -9.60
C ALA A 62 2.72 2.82 -8.13
N ASN A 63 3.11 3.95 -7.54
CA ASN A 63 3.51 4.00 -6.13
C ASN A 63 2.32 3.80 -5.18
N THR A 64 1.14 4.36 -5.47
CA THR A 64 -0.07 4.08 -4.68
C THR A 64 -0.50 2.62 -4.78
N ASN A 65 -0.33 2.00 -5.95
CA ASN A 65 -0.67 0.57 -6.10
C ASN A 65 0.22 -0.33 -5.25
N LYS A 66 1.50 0.02 -5.04
CA LYS A 66 2.37 -0.71 -4.11
C LYS A 66 1.86 -0.68 -2.67
N ASN A 67 1.23 0.43 -2.26
CA ASN A 67 0.57 0.54 -0.96
C ASN A 67 -0.64 -0.43 -0.89
N ILE A 68 -1.45 -0.52 -1.94
CA ILE A 68 -2.60 -1.45 -2.01
C ILE A 68 -2.15 -2.91 -1.84
N PHE A 69 -1.10 -3.36 -2.54
CA PHE A 69 -0.59 -4.72 -2.39
C PHE A 69 -0.03 -5.01 -0.99
N GLN A 70 0.57 -4.02 -0.34
CA GLN A 70 1.05 -4.13 1.03
C GLN A 70 -0.11 -4.15 2.03
N ASN A 71 -1.16 -3.37 1.79
CA ASN A 71 -2.37 -3.31 2.62
C ASN A 71 -3.26 -4.56 2.47
N PHE A 72 -3.14 -5.36 1.42
CA PHE A 72 -3.87 -6.63 1.29
C PHE A 72 -3.35 -7.74 2.21
N ARG A 73 -2.14 -7.60 2.73
CA ARG A 73 -1.53 -8.60 3.61
C ARG A 73 -2.30 -8.74 4.92
N THR A 74 -2.64 -7.63 5.58
CA THR A 74 -3.34 -7.64 6.86
C THR A 74 -4.71 -8.34 6.79
N PRO A 75 -5.60 -8.04 5.82
CA PRO A 75 -6.82 -8.81 5.59
C PRO A 75 -6.58 -10.30 5.37
N ALA A 76 -5.56 -10.67 4.60
CA ALA A 76 -5.24 -12.06 4.34
C ALA A 76 -4.84 -12.81 5.62
N VAL A 77 -4.03 -12.18 6.49
CA VAL A 77 -3.62 -12.77 7.77
C VAL A 77 -4.83 -13.01 8.68
N PHE A 78 -5.71 -12.02 8.83
CA PHE A 78 -6.93 -12.19 9.61
C PHE A 78 -7.86 -13.23 9.00
N ALA A 79 -8.00 -13.28 7.67
CA ALA A 79 -8.84 -14.28 7.00
C ALA A 79 -8.35 -15.72 7.25
N VAL A 80 -7.03 -15.96 7.15
CA VAL A 80 -6.43 -17.26 7.45
C VAL A 80 -6.58 -17.61 8.93
N MET A 81 -6.35 -16.65 9.82
CA MET A 81 -6.52 -16.85 11.27
C MET A 81 -7.96 -17.25 11.61
N LEU A 82 -8.95 -16.53 11.07
CA LEU A 82 -10.38 -16.84 11.25
C LEU A 82 -10.72 -18.22 10.68
N PHE A 83 -10.17 -18.58 9.52
CA PHE A 83 -10.37 -19.91 8.93
C PHE A 83 -9.85 -21.03 9.83
N ILE A 84 -8.66 -20.88 10.41
CA ILE A 84 -8.09 -21.86 11.34
C ILE A 84 -8.99 -22.01 12.58
N PHE A 85 -9.39 -20.90 13.20
CA PHE A 85 -10.29 -20.94 14.35
C PHE A 85 -11.60 -21.64 14.01
N TYR A 86 -12.21 -21.31 12.86
CA TYR A 86 -13.45 -21.93 12.40
C TYR A 86 -13.33 -23.46 12.24
N VAL A 87 -12.23 -23.94 11.65
CA VAL A 87 -11.96 -25.37 11.50
C VAL A 87 -11.81 -26.04 12.87
N ILE A 88 -11.04 -25.46 13.79
CA ILE A 88 -10.82 -26.03 15.13
C ILE A 88 -12.14 -26.05 15.93
N THR A 89 -12.93 -24.99 15.87
CA THR A 89 -14.23 -24.94 16.54
C THR A 89 -15.19 -25.98 15.96
N GLY A 90 -15.22 -26.14 14.64
CA GLY A 90 -16.08 -27.13 13.97
C GLY A 90 -15.71 -28.57 14.32
N ILE A 91 -14.40 -28.89 14.39
CA ILE A 91 -13.94 -30.21 14.84
C ILE A 91 -14.29 -30.43 16.31
N SER A 92 -14.09 -29.42 17.17
CA SER A 92 -14.41 -29.52 18.61
C SER A 92 -15.90 -29.73 18.86
N GLU A 93 -16.75 -29.07 18.08
CA GLU A 93 -18.20 -29.23 18.12
C GLU A 93 -18.63 -30.62 17.64
N PHE A 94 -18.02 -31.13 16.57
CA PHE A 94 -18.27 -32.48 16.07
C PHE A 94 -17.94 -33.58 17.11
N ILE A 95 -16.90 -33.37 17.91
CA ILE A 95 -16.51 -34.27 19.01
C ILE A 95 -17.43 -34.09 20.24
N GLY A 96 -18.19 -32.98 20.32
CA GLY A 96 -19.07 -32.66 21.44
C GLY A 96 -18.40 -31.90 22.59
N LEU A 97 -17.21 -31.30 22.36
CA LEU A 97 -16.45 -30.52 23.35
C LEU A 97 -16.96 -29.07 23.47
N SER A 98 -18.21 -28.90 23.88
CA SER A 98 -18.90 -27.61 23.91
C SER A 98 -18.18 -26.52 24.72
N SER A 99 -17.51 -26.87 25.83
CA SER A 99 -16.71 -25.90 26.60
C SER A 99 -15.51 -25.36 25.81
N VAL A 100 -14.83 -26.23 25.06
CA VAL A 100 -13.67 -25.84 24.24
C VAL A 100 -14.11 -24.96 23.08
N THR A 101 -15.23 -25.30 22.44
CA THR A 101 -15.83 -24.48 21.37
C THR A 101 -16.14 -23.06 21.86
N ASN A 102 -16.80 -22.92 23.01
CA ASN A 102 -17.14 -21.60 23.56
C ASN A 102 -15.90 -20.77 23.92
N MET A 103 -14.83 -21.40 24.44
CA MET A 103 -13.57 -20.70 24.72
C MET A 103 -12.88 -20.20 23.44
N LEU A 104 -12.97 -20.94 22.34
CA LEU A 104 -12.36 -20.58 21.05
C LEU A 104 -13.19 -19.56 20.24
N LEU A 105 -14.51 -19.49 20.45
CA LEU A 105 -15.36 -18.49 19.80
C LEU A 105 -15.05 -17.05 20.25
N VAL A 106 -14.65 -16.84 21.50
CA VAL A 106 -14.32 -15.51 22.02
C VAL A 106 -13.15 -14.85 21.25
N PRO A 107 -11.96 -15.46 21.12
CA PRO A 107 -10.88 -14.90 20.31
C PRO A 107 -11.21 -14.82 18.82
N PHE A 108 -12.04 -15.73 18.29
CA PHE A 108 -12.54 -15.64 16.92
C PHE A 108 -13.34 -14.35 16.70
N TYR A 109 -14.32 -14.05 17.56
CA TYR A 109 -15.11 -12.82 17.44
C TYR A 109 -14.26 -11.56 17.69
N MET A 110 -13.27 -11.61 18.58
CA MET A 110 -12.33 -10.49 18.76
C MET A 110 -11.52 -10.23 17.49
N ALA A 111 -10.99 -11.28 16.84
CA ALA A 111 -10.27 -11.15 15.57
C ALA A 111 -11.20 -10.61 14.46
N LEU A 112 -12.46 -11.05 14.43
CA LEU A 112 -13.47 -10.57 13.48
C LEU A 112 -13.76 -9.07 13.65
N VAL A 113 -13.99 -8.61 14.89
CA VAL A 113 -14.21 -7.19 15.19
C VAL A 113 -12.98 -6.36 14.85
N THR A 114 -11.77 -6.88 15.13
CA THR A 114 -10.51 -6.21 14.78
C THR A 114 -10.37 -6.06 13.27
N LEU A 115 -10.69 -7.09 12.49
CA LEU A 115 -10.69 -7.04 11.02
C LEU A 115 -11.69 -6.01 10.49
N PHE A 116 -12.93 -5.99 11.00
CA PHE A 116 -13.91 -4.99 10.59
C PHE A 116 -13.50 -3.57 10.98
N THR A 117 -12.89 -3.41 12.15
CA THR A 117 -12.35 -2.12 12.60
C THR A 117 -11.25 -1.67 11.64
N TRP A 118 -10.31 -2.55 11.29
CA TRP A 118 -9.28 -2.25 10.31
C TRP A 118 -9.86 -1.87 8.94
N LEU A 119 -10.85 -2.62 8.44
CA LEU A 119 -11.53 -2.34 7.17
C LEU A 119 -12.19 -0.97 7.20
N PHE A 120 -12.90 -0.65 8.28
CA PHE A 120 -13.55 0.64 8.45
C PHE A 120 -12.56 1.80 8.50
N LEU A 121 -11.46 1.66 9.24
CA LEU A 121 -10.41 2.69 9.34
C LEU A 121 -9.70 2.90 8.00
N ASN A 122 -9.37 1.83 7.28
CA ASN A 122 -8.75 1.91 5.96
C ASN A 122 -9.69 2.50 4.90
N TYR A 123 -10.98 2.17 4.97
CA TYR A 123 -11.98 2.73 4.06
C TYR A 123 -12.26 4.21 4.31
N THR A 124 -12.35 4.61 5.59
CA THR A 124 -12.67 6.00 5.97
C THR A 124 -11.45 6.91 6.03
N GLY A 125 -10.24 6.36 6.12
CA GLY A 125 -9.00 7.10 6.30
C GLY A 125 -8.90 7.86 7.64
N ARG A 126 -9.79 7.57 8.60
CA ARG A 126 -9.78 8.19 9.93
C ARG A 126 -8.86 7.41 10.87
N ALA A 127 -8.12 8.11 11.74
CA ALA A 127 -7.21 7.54 12.74
C ALA A 127 -6.21 6.50 12.18
N PRO A 128 -5.30 6.92 11.27
CA PRO A 128 -4.31 6.02 10.65
C PRO A 128 -3.39 5.32 11.66
N GLU A 129 -3.20 5.91 12.84
CA GLU A 129 -2.40 5.32 13.93
C GLU A 129 -2.96 3.98 14.42
N VAL A 130 -4.29 3.85 14.49
CA VAL A 130 -4.95 2.61 14.93
C VAL A 130 -4.87 1.53 13.86
N ALA A 131 -5.05 1.90 12.59
CA ALA A 131 -4.86 0.99 11.47
C ALA A 131 -3.41 0.46 11.43
N GLN A 132 -2.43 1.35 11.61
CA GLN A 132 -1.01 0.98 11.65
C GLN A 132 -0.69 0.05 12.83
N ALA A 133 -1.29 0.25 14.00
CA ALA A 133 -1.11 -0.64 15.14
C ALA A 133 -1.62 -2.07 14.85
N ILE A 134 -2.75 -2.18 14.14
CA ILE A 134 -3.29 -3.47 13.69
C ILE A 134 -2.38 -4.12 12.64
N ASP A 135 -1.86 -3.34 11.67
CA ASP A 135 -0.91 -3.83 10.67
C ASP A 135 0.36 -4.38 11.32
N ASN A 136 0.93 -3.67 12.30
CA ASN A 136 2.10 -4.13 13.05
C ASN A 136 1.82 -5.45 13.78
N THR A 137 0.61 -5.63 14.32
CA THR A 137 0.21 -6.87 14.99
C THR A 137 0.13 -8.02 14.00
N ALA A 138 -0.46 -7.80 12.82
CA ALA A 138 -0.51 -8.80 11.76
C ALA A 138 0.89 -9.19 11.27
N ASP A 139 1.82 -8.23 11.17
CA ASP A 139 3.22 -8.50 10.82
C ASP A 139 3.91 -9.42 11.83
N ILE A 140 3.70 -9.19 13.12
CA ILE A 140 4.24 -10.06 14.18
C ILE A 140 3.71 -11.49 14.04
N VAL A 141 2.39 -11.64 13.79
CA VAL A 141 1.78 -12.96 13.59
C VAL A 141 2.42 -13.68 12.40
N VAL A 142 2.58 -13.00 11.27
CA VAL A 142 3.22 -13.61 10.08
C VAL A 142 4.66 -14.01 10.37
N GLN A 143 5.44 -13.13 11.00
CA GLN A 143 6.83 -13.44 11.36
C GLN A 143 6.94 -14.68 12.24
N LYS A 144 6.01 -14.86 13.19
CA LYS A 144 5.96 -16.03 14.07
C LYS A 144 5.56 -17.32 13.36
N VAL A 145 4.78 -17.25 12.29
CA VAL A 145 4.37 -18.41 11.49
C VAL A 145 5.45 -18.80 10.46
N SER A 146 6.24 -17.84 9.98
CA SER A 146 7.31 -18.06 8.99
C SER A 146 8.66 -18.51 9.56
N LEU A 147 8.78 -18.62 10.89
CA LEU A 147 9.97 -19.07 11.63
C LEU A 147 9.79 -20.52 12.09
#